data_AF-A0A2V4NSJ7-F1
#
_entry.id   AF-A0A2V4NSJ7-F1
#
_cell.length_a   1.000
_cell.length_b   1.000
_cell.length_c   1.000
_cell.angle_alpha   90.00
_cell.angle_beta   90.00
_cell.angle_gamma   90.00
#
_symmetry.space_group_name_H-M   'P 1'
#
loop_
_entity.id
_entity.type
_entity.pdbx_description
1 polymer ?
#
loop_
_entity_poly.entity_id
_entity_poly.type
_entity_poly.pdbx_seq_one_letter_code
_entity_poly.pdbx_strand_id
1 'polypeptide(L)'
;GLWNTNTGLSADLTEADLARMNRQGLPALTQTDGLALLDAALASPHPALVPLHVNTAALRTRTDEIPALLRALAPTGAARRAVTSSTSESGADVLRRRLTALSPAERERALLDLVRT
;
A
#
# COMPACT_ATOMS: atom_id res chain seq x y z
N GLY A 1 -0.33 8.52 14.37
CA GLY A 1 0.73 7.52 14.60
C GLY A 1 1.45 7.78 15.91
N LEU A 2 2.50 7.04 16.21
CA LEU A 2 3.39 7.30 17.37
C LEU A 2 4.21 8.58 17.14
N TRP A 3 4.49 9.33 18.21
CA TRP A 3 5.35 10.53 18.19
C TRP A 3 6.68 10.23 18.87
N ASN A 4 7.78 10.72 18.30
CA ASN A 4 9.13 10.57 18.84
C ASN A 4 9.44 11.69 19.85
N THR A 5 8.80 11.65 21.02
CA THR A 5 8.96 12.67 22.08
C THR A 5 9.51 12.11 23.39
N ASN A 6 9.88 10.82 23.41
CA ASN A 6 10.37 10.07 24.59
C ASN A 6 9.54 10.29 25.86
N THR A 7 8.24 10.48 25.68
CA THR A 7 7.26 10.86 26.71
C THR A 7 5.90 10.26 26.36
N GLY A 8 4.99 10.19 27.35
CA GLY A 8 3.64 9.64 27.16
C GLY A 8 3.68 8.20 26.65
N LEU A 9 2.90 7.88 25.62
CA LEU A 9 2.84 6.54 25.01
C LEU A 9 4.19 6.05 24.43
N SER A 10 5.16 6.95 24.23
CA SER A 10 6.50 6.61 23.72
C SER A 10 7.55 6.45 24.81
N ALA A 11 7.21 6.68 26.08
CA ALA A 11 8.17 6.76 27.18
C ALA A 11 8.94 5.44 27.41
N ASP A 12 8.28 4.30 27.21
CA ASP A 12 8.87 2.98 27.44
C ASP A 12 9.47 2.36 26.17
N LEU A 13 9.46 3.08 25.04
CA LEU A 13 9.99 2.56 23.78
C LEU A 13 11.51 2.64 23.76
N THR A 14 12.14 1.52 23.47
CA THR A 14 13.58 1.46 23.28
C THR A 14 13.96 1.90 21.86
N GLU A 15 15.23 2.22 21.66
CA GLU A 15 15.78 2.43 20.32
C GLU A 15 15.56 1.21 19.41
N ALA A 16 15.56 0.00 19.97
CA ALA A 16 15.26 -1.21 19.22
C ALA A 16 13.80 -1.26 18.73
N ASP A 17 12.86 -0.74 19.51
CA ASP A 17 11.45 -0.62 19.13
C ASP A 17 11.28 0.41 18.00
N LEU A 18 11.90 1.58 18.11
CA LEU A 18 11.89 2.61 17.06
C LEU A 18 12.54 2.10 15.77
N ALA A 19 13.70 1.44 15.88
CA ALA A 19 14.37 0.83 14.74
C ALA A 19 13.52 -0.27 14.08
N ARG A 20 12.79 -1.06 14.88
CA ARG A 20 11.82 -2.05 14.36
C ARG A 20 10.70 -1.36 13.59
N MET A 21 10.10 -0.31 14.13
CA MET A 21 9.05 0.45 13.45
C MET A 21 9.53 1.05 12.12
N ASN A 22 10.74 1.60 12.11
CA ASN A 22 11.39 2.12 10.89
C ASN A 22 11.55 1.03 9.83
N ARG A 23 12.06 -0.16 10.19
CA ARG A 23 12.17 -1.32 9.27
C ARG A 23 10.81 -1.80 8.80
N GLN A 24 9.78 -1.69 9.63
CA GLN A 24 8.42 -2.09 9.26
C GLN A 24 7.73 -1.09 8.31
N GLY A 25 8.34 0.08 8.06
CA GLY A 25 7.83 1.09 7.13
C GLY A 25 6.91 2.14 7.77
N LEU A 26 6.79 2.14 9.10
CA LEU A 26 5.92 3.04 9.86
C LEU A 26 6.73 3.78 10.93
N PRO A 27 7.65 4.68 10.53
CA PRO A 27 8.46 5.44 11.47
C PRO A 27 7.60 6.29 12.41
N ALA A 28 8.13 6.57 13.61
CA ALA A 28 7.53 7.53 14.52
C ALA A 28 7.58 8.95 13.91
N LEU A 29 6.53 9.75 14.15
CA LEU A 29 6.46 11.13 13.70
C LEU A 29 7.37 12.00 14.57
N THR A 30 8.07 12.94 13.94
CA THR A 30 8.68 14.04 14.70
C THR A 30 7.58 14.94 15.27
N GLN A 31 7.88 15.69 16.32
CA GLN A 31 6.92 16.66 16.87
C GLN A 31 6.47 17.68 15.82
N THR A 32 7.42 18.17 15.02
CA THR A 32 7.17 19.13 13.94
C THR A 32 6.22 18.56 12.89
N ASP A 33 6.49 17.34 12.40
CA ASP A 33 5.63 16.71 11.40
C ASP A 33 4.25 16.37 11.96
N GLY A 34 4.19 15.95 13.23
CA GLY A 34 2.95 15.66 13.93
C GLY A 34 2.02 16.87 14.02
N LEU A 35 2.56 18.04 14.35
CA LEU A 35 1.80 19.29 14.39
C LEU A 35 1.39 19.77 12.99
N ALA A 36 2.30 19.70 12.01
CA ALA A 36 1.96 20.05 10.63
C ALA A 36 0.83 19.17 10.06
N LEU A 37 0.84 17.87 10.35
CA LEU A 37 -0.23 16.95 9.96
C LEU A 37 -1.54 17.22 10.69
N LEU A 38 -1.48 17.67 11.95
CA LEU A 38 -2.68 18.09 12.69
C LEU A 38 -3.32 19.32 12.04
N ASP A 39 -2.54 20.34 11.73
CA ASP A 39 -3.04 21.55 11.04
C ASP A 39 -3.66 21.19 9.68
N ALA A 40 -3.00 20.32 8.91
CA ALA A 40 -3.53 19.82 7.64
C ALA A 40 -4.84 19.02 7.80
N ALA A 41 -4.95 18.23 8.88
CA ALA A 41 -6.17 17.48 9.17
C ALA A 41 -7.34 18.41 9.52
N LEU A 42 -7.09 19.50 10.28
CA LEU A 42 -8.11 20.49 10.62
C LEU A 42 -8.62 21.26 9.40
N ALA A 43 -7.78 21.46 8.39
CA ALA A 43 -8.16 22.10 7.12
C ALA A 43 -8.85 21.15 6.12
N SER A 44 -8.88 19.84 6.41
CA SER A 44 -9.46 18.83 5.51
C SER A 44 -10.98 18.73 5.70
N PRO A 45 -11.76 18.48 4.63
CA PRO A 45 -13.19 18.25 4.74
C PRO A 45 -13.54 16.85 5.31
N HIS A 46 -12.54 16.01 5.58
CA HIS A 46 -12.77 14.62 6.00
C HIS A 46 -12.91 14.53 7.53
N PRO A 47 -13.97 13.88 8.05
CA PRO A 47 -14.25 13.84 9.49
C PRO A 47 -13.34 12.87 10.26
N ALA A 48 -12.67 11.95 9.57
CA ALA A 48 -11.77 10.96 10.18
C ALA A 48 -10.54 10.77 9.31
N LEU A 49 -9.37 11.01 9.89
CA LEU A 49 -8.06 10.93 9.22
C LEU A 49 -7.07 10.20 10.12
N VAL A 50 -6.12 9.49 9.50
CA VAL A 50 -5.02 8.84 10.20
C VAL A 50 -3.70 9.49 9.77
N PRO A 51 -3.17 10.44 10.56
CA PRO A 51 -1.88 11.05 10.27
C PRO A 51 -0.76 10.06 10.60
N LEU A 52 0.00 9.68 9.59
CA LEU A 52 1.11 8.75 9.70
C LEU A 52 2.12 8.98 8.56
N HIS A 53 3.37 8.61 8.81
CA HIS A 53 4.41 8.59 7.78
C HIS A 53 4.61 7.15 7.29
N VAL A 54 4.60 6.96 5.97
CA VAL A 54 4.89 5.65 5.35
C VAL A 54 6.25 5.72 4.68
N ASN A 55 7.20 4.92 5.17
CA ASN A 55 8.48 4.75 4.50
C ASN A 55 8.36 3.64 3.43
N THR A 56 7.96 4.03 2.22
CA THR A 56 7.82 3.11 1.08
C THR A 56 9.15 2.48 0.64
N ALA A 57 10.28 3.09 0.97
CA ALA A 57 11.60 2.49 0.74
C ALA A 57 11.86 1.31 1.67
N ALA A 58 11.57 1.48 2.96
CA ALA A 58 11.64 0.38 3.93
C ALA A 58 10.66 -0.74 3.56
N LEU A 59 9.43 -0.42 3.12
CA LEU A 59 8.47 -1.42 2.66
C LEU A 59 8.99 -2.25 1.47
N ARG A 60 9.78 -1.66 0.56
CA ARG A 60 10.37 -2.37 -0.58
C ARG A 60 11.44 -3.39 -0.20
N THR A 61 12.11 -3.17 0.93
CA THR A 61 13.18 -4.05 1.42
C THR A 61 12.66 -5.16 2.33
N ARG A 62 11.36 -5.15 2.65
CA ARG A 62 10.75 -6.18 3.50
C ARG A 62 10.69 -7.52 2.78
N THR A 63 11.06 -8.56 3.49
CA THR A 63 11.00 -9.96 3.04
C THR A 63 9.87 -10.73 3.71
N ASP A 64 9.31 -10.18 4.78
CA ASP A 64 8.15 -10.68 5.49
C ASP A 64 6.84 -10.12 4.88
N GLU A 65 5.70 -10.64 5.35
CA GLU A 65 4.41 -10.21 4.84
C GLU A 65 4.18 -8.70 5.06
N ILE A 66 3.74 -8.02 4.00
CA ILE A 66 3.30 -6.62 4.06
C ILE A 66 1.80 -6.59 4.38
N PRO A 67 1.37 -5.85 5.43
CA PRO A 67 -0.04 -5.69 5.77
C PRO A 67 -0.87 -5.24 4.57
N ALA A 68 -2.06 -5.82 4.40
CA ALA A 68 -2.90 -5.61 3.20
C ALA A 68 -3.10 -4.12 2.83
N LEU A 69 -3.31 -3.26 3.83
CA LEU A 69 -3.48 -1.82 3.64
C LEU A 69 -2.25 -1.11 3.07
N LEU A 70 -1.05 -1.66 3.27
CA LEU A 70 0.22 -1.07 2.83
C LEU A 70 0.74 -1.67 1.52
N ARG A 71 0.15 -2.77 1.03
CA ARG A 71 0.62 -3.47 -0.19
C ARG A 71 0.59 -2.56 -1.42
N ALA A 72 -0.41 -1.70 -1.56
CA ALA A 72 -0.50 -0.75 -2.66
C ALA A 72 0.59 0.35 -2.60
N LEU A 73 1.11 0.63 -1.40
CA LEU A 73 2.16 1.63 -1.16
C LEU A 73 3.56 1.04 -1.23
N ALA A 74 3.69 -0.28 -1.17
CA ALA A 74 4.92 -1.01 -1.42
C ALA A 74 4.96 -1.38 -2.91
N PRO A 75 5.67 -0.64 -3.77
CA PRO A 75 5.73 -1.01 -5.18
C PRO A 75 6.32 -2.41 -5.27
N THR A 76 5.53 -3.38 -5.72
CA THR A 76 6.01 -4.72 -5.94
C THR A 76 7.12 -4.65 -6.98
N GLY A 77 8.28 -5.23 -6.68
CA GLY A 77 9.40 -5.42 -7.61
C GLY A 77 9.06 -6.26 -8.85
N ALA A 78 7.79 -6.56 -9.12
CA ALA A 78 7.34 -6.79 -10.49
C ALA A 78 7.31 -5.42 -11.17
N ALA A 79 8.44 -5.09 -11.81
CA ALA A 79 8.53 -4.02 -12.78
C ALA A 79 7.20 -3.90 -13.52
N ARG A 80 6.58 -2.71 -13.43
CA ARG A 80 5.87 -2.16 -14.56
C ARG A 80 6.93 -2.09 -15.66
N ARG A 81 7.19 -3.22 -16.33
CA ARG A 81 7.93 -3.26 -17.57
C ARG A 81 7.16 -2.27 -18.41
N ALA A 82 7.74 -1.08 -18.60
CA ALA A 82 7.39 -0.26 -19.74
C ALA A 82 7.46 -1.25 -20.91
N VAL A 83 6.30 -1.55 -21.48
CA VAL A 83 6.20 -2.45 -22.62
C VAL A 83 6.85 -1.69 -23.74
N THR A 84 8.18 -1.80 -23.85
CA THR A 84 8.85 -1.61 -25.11
C THR A 84 8.23 -2.65 -26.01
N SER A 85 7.47 -2.18 -26.98
CA SER A 85 6.77 -2.92 -28.01
C SER A 85 7.57 -4.13 -28.51
N SER A 86 7.29 -5.31 -27.98
CA SER A 86 7.60 -6.59 -28.61
C SER A 86 6.47 -7.58 -28.31
N THR A 87 5.40 -7.43 -29.10
CA THR A 87 4.46 -8.48 -29.54
C THR A 87 4.23 -9.65 -28.58
N SER A 88 3.87 -9.37 -27.33
CA SER A 88 3.41 -10.38 -26.38
C SER A 88 2.07 -9.89 -25.83
N GLU A 89 1.01 -10.60 -26.18
CA GLU A 89 -0.35 -10.28 -25.78
C GLU A 89 -0.45 -10.18 -24.25
N SER A 90 -0.96 -9.06 -23.73
CA SER A 90 -1.08 -8.90 -22.28
C SER A 90 -2.10 -9.89 -21.72
N GLY A 91 -1.97 -10.28 -20.46
CA GLY A 91 -2.97 -11.16 -19.81
C GLY A 91 -4.39 -10.59 -19.87
N ALA A 92 -4.52 -9.26 -19.90
CA ALA A 92 -5.80 -8.57 -20.08
C ALA A 92 -6.34 -8.73 -21.51
N ASP A 93 -5.47 -8.73 -22.53
CA ASP A 93 -5.86 -8.94 -23.93
C ASP A 93 -6.27 -10.39 -24.18
N VAL A 94 -5.55 -11.36 -23.60
CA VAL A 94 -5.92 -12.78 -23.63
C VAL A 94 -7.29 -13.00 -22.99
N LEU A 95 -7.52 -12.39 -21.82
CA LEU A 95 -8.81 -12.48 -21.13
C LEU A 95 -9.93 -11.81 -21.94
N ARG A 96 -9.66 -10.63 -22.50
CA ARG A 96 -10.62 -9.91 -23.34
C ARG A 96 -11.01 -10.74 -24.56
N ARG A 97 -10.03 -11.31 -25.26
CA ARG A 97 -10.24 -12.19 -26.43
C ARG A 97 -11.09 -13.40 -26.05
N ARG A 98 -10.76 -14.08 -24.93
CA ARG A 98 -11.50 -15.23 -24.42
C ARG A 98 -12.96 -14.87 -24.11
N LEU A 99 -13.20 -13.73 -23.46
CA LEU A 99 -14.56 -13.29 -23.12
C LEU A 99 -15.36 -12.85 -24.35
N THR A 100 -14.73 -12.21 -25.33
CA THR A 100 -15.41 -11.79 -26.57
C THR A 100 -15.83 -12.95 -27.46
N ALA A 101 -15.14 -14.10 -27.36
CA ALA A 101 -15.48 -15.32 -28.09
C ALA A 101 -16.67 -16.09 -27.47
N LEU A 102 -17.10 -15.73 -26.26
CA LEU A 102 -18.21 -16.37 -25.55
C LEU A 102 -19.54 -15.67 -25.80
N SER A 103 -20.62 -16.45 -25.78
CA SER A 103 -21.97 -15.91 -25.69
C SER A 103 -22.16 -15.12 -24.39
N PRO A 104 -23.14 -14.19 -24.32
CA PRO A 104 -23.36 -13.38 -23.12
C PRO A 104 -23.52 -14.20 -21.83
N ALA A 105 -24.25 -15.32 -21.88
CA ALA A 105 -24.47 -16.19 -20.72
C ALA A 105 -23.21 -16.97 -20.28
N GLU A 106 -22.36 -17.35 -21.22
CA GLU A 106 -21.08 -18.02 -20.91
C GLU A 106 -20.04 -17.04 -20.40
N ARG A 107 -20.05 -15.80 -20.91
CA ARG A 107 -19.21 -14.71 -20.43
C ARG A 107 -19.49 -14.37 -18.97
N GLU A 108 -20.77 -14.30 -18.61
CA GLU A 108 -21.19 -14.04 -17.22
C GLU A 108 -20.71 -15.15 -16.28
N ARG A 109 -20.91 -16.43 -16.65
CA ARG A 109 -20.43 -17.56 -15.84
C ARG A 109 -18.90 -17.56 -15.69
N ALA A 110 -18.16 -17.29 -16.75
CA ALA A 110 -16.70 -17.23 -16.71
C ALA A 110 -16.18 -16.08 -15.83
N LEU A 111 -16.88 -14.93 -15.80
CA LEU A 111 -16.55 -13.82 -14.92
C LEU A 111 -16.87 -14.12 -13.45
N LEU A 112 -18.00 -14.79 -13.19
CA LEU A 112 -18.40 -15.18 -11.84
C LEU A 112 -17.44 -16.21 -11.23
N ASP A 113 -16.94 -17.16 -12.04
CA ASP A 113 -15.96 -18.16 -11.59
C ASP A 113 -14.61 -17.51 -11.24
N LEU A 114 -14.14 -16.56 -12.06
CA LEU A 114 -12.88 -15.84 -11.84
C LEU A 114 -12.88 -14.97 -10.57
N VAL A 115 -14.02 -14.40 -10.18
CA VAL A 115 -14.14 -13.54 -8.98
C VAL A 115 -14.36 -14.38 -7.70
N ARG A 116 -14.74 -15.65 -7.83
CA ARG A 116 -14.97 -16.56 -6.71
C ARG A 116 -13.72 -17.32 -6.26
N THR A 117 -12.66 -17.32 -7.06
CA THR A 117 -11.32 -17.82 -6.71
C THR A 117 -10.50 -16.73 -6.03
#